data_AF-A0A235HNP5-F1
#
_entry.id   AF-A0A235HNP5-F1
#
_cell.length_a   1.000
_cell.length_b   1.000
_cell.length_c   1.000
_cell.angle_alpha   90.00
_cell.angle_beta   90.00
_cell.angle_gamma   90.00
#
_symmetry.space_group_name_H-M   'P 1'
#
loop_
_entity.id
_entity.type
_entity.pdbx_description
1 polymer ?
#
loop_
_entity_poly.entity_id
_entity_poly.type
_entity_poly.pdbx_seq_one_letter_code
_entity_poly.pdbx_strand_id
1 'polypeptide(L)'
;MRTKIYRLVAITTSTLAIAIVGSVNSVPTIAVDLKPVQKLADTTQLNQANQYTFTDPIKTTEIVFFPQAPGPVRVDDPPKASQLIYHGPSGELTFRGKEIRKQKSALGLLITVTLEPNFDRGQLELTLVLPTVNLENGQKQNFDTVAIKARGLGRVINRAGSELTYLVLPLKGVAEQVPLPL
;
A
#
# COMPACT_ATOMS: atom_id res chain seq x y z
N MET A 1 -35.26 -26.49 -10.28
CA MET A 1 -33.82 -26.16 -10.36
C MET A 1 -33.72 -24.66 -10.59
N ARG A 2 -33.22 -23.88 -9.62
CA ARG A 2 -33.35 -22.41 -9.55
C ARG A 2 -32.20 -21.72 -10.28
N THR A 3 -32.51 -20.93 -11.29
CA THR A 3 -31.55 -20.09 -12.04
C THR A 3 -31.66 -18.65 -11.53
N LYS A 4 -30.59 -18.10 -10.93
CA LYS A 4 -30.51 -16.67 -10.56
C LYS A 4 -29.60 -15.94 -11.54
N ILE A 5 -30.21 -15.06 -12.32
CA ILE A 5 -29.56 -14.10 -13.22
C ILE A 5 -29.30 -12.83 -12.40
N TYR A 6 -28.04 -12.41 -12.28
CA TYR A 6 -27.68 -11.12 -11.68
C TYR A 6 -27.55 -10.07 -12.78
N ARG A 7 -28.40 -9.04 -12.75
CA ARG A 7 -28.32 -7.87 -13.63
C ARG A 7 -27.32 -6.86 -13.08
N LEU A 8 -26.41 -6.40 -13.94
CA LEU A 8 -25.59 -5.21 -13.75
C LEU A 8 -26.49 -3.96 -13.69
N VAL A 9 -26.23 -3.08 -12.74
CA VAL A 9 -26.74 -1.69 -12.76
C VAL A 9 -25.52 -0.78 -12.82
N ALA A 10 -25.35 -0.12 -13.95
CA ALA A 10 -24.43 1.02 -14.08
C ALA A 10 -25.13 2.26 -13.49
N ILE A 11 -24.47 2.97 -12.59
CA ILE A 11 -24.95 4.25 -12.07
C ILE A 11 -24.02 5.34 -12.60
N THR A 12 -24.45 6.01 -13.65
CA THR A 12 -23.94 7.31 -14.10
C THR A 12 -24.72 8.40 -13.39
N THR A 13 -24.12 9.09 -12.43
CA THR A 13 -24.73 10.29 -11.84
C THR A 13 -24.17 11.53 -12.54
N SER A 14 -24.94 12.04 -13.49
CA SER A 14 -24.82 13.42 -13.98
C SER A 14 -25.73 14.29 -13.13
N THR A 15 -25.19 15.31 -12.46
CA THR A 15 -25.93 16.25 -11.63
C THR A 15 -26.52 17.35 -12.51
N LEU A 16 -27.85 17.33 -12.71
CA LEU A 16 -28.60 18.44 -13.30
C LEU A 16 -29.23 19.25 -12.15
N ALA A 17 -28.92 20.54 -12.05
CA ALA A 17 -29.60 21.46 -11.14
C ALA A 17 -30.79 22.10 -11.88
N ILE A 18 -32.01 21.92 -11.38
CA ILE A 18 -33.19 22.67 -11.81
C ILE A 18 -33.62 23.54 -10.62
N ALA A 19 -33.62 24.86 -10.81
CA ALA A 19 -34.22 25.81 -9.90
C ALA A 19 -35.69 26.00 -10.26
N ILE A 20 -36.60 25.84 -9.29
CA ILE A 20 -38.00 26.24 -9.43
C ILE A 20 -38.33 27.18 -8.27
N VAL A 21 -38.76 28.40 -8.62
CA VAL A 21 -39.29 29.43 -7.74
C VAL A 21 -40.82 29.27 -7.67
N GLY A 22 -41.40 29.23 -6.47
CA GLY A 22 -42.81 29.59 -6.26
C GLY A 22 -43.63 28.81 -5.22
N SER A 23 -43.86 29.46 -4.07
CA SER A 23 -45.18 29.69 -3.43
C SER A 23 -45.93 28.59 -2.61
N VAL A 24 -45.89 28.78 -1.27
CA VAL A 24 -46.86 28.53 -0.15
C VAL A 24 -47.67 27.21 -0.02
N ASN A 25 -47.49 26.50 1.11
CA ASN A 25 -48.47 26.39 2.23
C ASN A 25 -47.96 25.47 3.37
N SER A 26 -48.38 25.79 4.60
CA SER A 26 -47.85 25.35 5.91
C SER A 26 -48.42 24.02 6.44
N VAL A 27 -47.57 23.14 6.99
CA VAL A 27 -47.86 22.15 8.06
C VAL A 27 -46.55 21.88 8.84
N PRO A 28 -46.52 21.81 10.19
CA PRO A 28 -45.29 21.61 10.93
C PRO A 28 -44.88 20.13 10.89
N THR A 29 -43.68 19.82 10.39
CA THR A 29 -43.10 18.48 10.49
C THR A 29 -41.72 18.59 11.10
N ILE A 30 -41.66 18.19 12.37
CA ILE A 30 -40.53 17.67 13.16
C ILE A 30 -39.17 17.86 12.45
N ALA A 31 -38.38 18.82 12.93
CA ALA A 31 -36.96 18.87 12.62
C ALA A 31 -36.29 17.61 13.18
N VAL A 32 -36.12 16.60 12.35
CA VAL A 32 -35.15 15.53 12.63
C VAL A 32 -33.79 16.14 12.33
N ASP A 33 -33.07 16.48 13.40
CA ASP A 33 -31.65 16.85 13.34
C ASP A 33 -30.88 15.65 12.79
N LEU A 34 -30.68 15.64 11.47
CA LEU A 34 -29.83 14.67 10.80
C LEU A 34 -28.38 15.18 10.84
N LYS A 35 -27.69 14.92 11.95
CA LYS A 35 -26.25 14.64 11.91
C LYS A 35 -26.02 13.21 12.41
N PRO A 36 -25.06 12.42 11.87
CA PRO A 36 -23.98 12.78 10.94
C PRO A 36 -23.75 11.77 9.77
N VAL A 37 -23.48 12.26 8.55
CA VAL A 37 -22.84 11.43 7.49
C VAL A 37 -21.29 11.41 7.64
N GLN A 38 -20.74 12.16 8.59
CA GLN A 38 -19.30 12.25 8.82
C GLN A 38 -18.67 11.03 9.52
N LYS A 39 -19.44 10.14 10.15
CA LYS A 39 -18.89 9.00 10.91
C LYS A 39 -18.43 7.81 10.05
N LEU A 40 -18.74 7.79 8.75
CA LEU A 40 -18.37 6.67 7.86
C LEU A 40 -17.01 6.86 7.19
N ALA A 41 -16.48 8.08 7.13
CA ALA A 41 -15.14 8.34 6.60
C ALA A 41 -14.04 7.97 7.61
N ASP A 42 -14.28 8.19 8.91
CA ASP A 42 -13.31 7.92 9.98
C ASP A 42 -13.07 6.42 10.21
N THR A 43 -14.07 5.58 9.98
CA THR A 43 -13.95 4.12 10.15
C THR A 43 -13.08 3.47 9.07
N THR A 44 -12.90 4.13 7.92
CA THR A 44 -12.13 3.59 6.81
C THR A 44 -10.62 3.79 7.00
N GLN A 45 -10.20 4.85 7.69
CA GLN A 45 -8.80 5.08 8.05
C GLN A 45 -8.35 4.27 9.27
N LEU A 46 -9.25 4.00 10.23
CA LEU A 46 -8.94 3.20 11.42
C LEU A 46 -8.60 1.72 11.06
N ASN A 47 -9.11 1.24 9.93
CA ASN A 47 -8.91 -0.13 9.47
C ASN A 47 -7.70 -0.30 8.52
N GLN A 48 -6.89 0.74 8.33
CA GLN A 48 -5.69 0.71 7.48
C GLN A 48 -4.45 0.70 8.35
N ALA A 49 -3.59 -0.30 8.16
CA ALA A 49 -2.30 -0.35 8.84
C ALA A 49 -1.37 0.77 8.40
N ASN A 50 -0.68 1.37 9.37
CA ASN A 50 0.35 2.38 9.16
C ASN A 50 1.77 1.82 9.31
N GLN A 51 1.92 0.58 9.74
CA GLN A 51 3.18 -0.17 9.75
C GLN A 51 2.96 -1.59 9.24
N TYR A 52 3.91 -2.08 8.44
CA TYR A 52 3.97 -3.45 7.98
C TYR A 52 5.36 -4.02 8.27
N THR A 53 5.42 -5.11 9.03
CA THR A 53 6.66 -5.83 9.33
C THR A 53 6.65 -7.16 8.58
N PHE A 54 7.76 -7.50 7.94
CA PHE A 54 7.92 -8.73 7.18
C PHE A 54 9.18 -9.45 7.62
N THR A 55 9.08 -10.76 7.87
CA THR A 55 10.21 -11.59 8.27
C THR A 55 10.22 -12.87 7.46
N ASP A 56 11.39 -13.29 7.01
CA ASP A 56 11.56 -14.61 6.40
C ASP A 56 11.49 -15.73 7.46
N PRO A 57 11.12 -16.97 7.09
CA PRO A 57 10.96 -18.07 8.06
C PRO A 57 12.21 -18.38 8.90
N ILE A 58 13.40 -18.12 8.35
CA ILE A 58 14.70 -18.36 9.00
C ILE A 58 15.27 -17.11 9.71
N LYS A 59 14.52 -15.99 9.71
CA LYS A 59 14.85 -14.74 10.43
C LYS A 59 16.19 -14.12 10.03
N THR A 60 16.56 -14.23 8.75
CA THR A 60 17.75 -13.57 8.18
C THR A 60 17.42 -12.25 7.52
N THR A 61 16.15 -12.00 7.19
CA THR A 61 15.68 -10.77 6.56
C THR A 61 14.46 -10.24 7.29
N GLU A 62 14.56 -8.99 7.73
CA GLU A 62 13.45 -8.21 8.26
C GLU A 62 13.25 -6.96 7.40
N ILE A 63 12.00 -6.64 7.09
CA ILE A 63 11.62 -5.45 6.35
C ILE A 63 10.52 -4.75 7.14
N VAL A 64 10.66 -3.45 7.37
CA VAL A 64 9.61 -2.63 7.98
C VAL A 64 9.22 -1.54 6.99
N PHE A 65 7.94 -1.53 6.59
CA PHE A 65 7.41 -0.56 5.66
C PHE A 65 6.37 0.33 6.34
N PHE A 66 6.57 1.64 6.18
CA PHE A 66 5.62 2.67 6.58
C PHE A 66 5.07 3.32 5.31
N PRO A 67 3.77 3.18 5.00
CA PRO A 67 3.15 3.88 3.88
C PRO A 67 3.34 5.40 3.98
N GLN A 68 3.39 5.93 5.20
CA GLN A 68 3.77 7.29 5.54
C GLN A 68 4.87 7.25 6.61
N ALA A 69 6.01 7.86 6.32
CA ALA A 69 7.19 7.83 7.17
C ALA A 69 6.91 8.45 8.55
N PRO A 70 7.39 7.83 9.64
CA PRO A 70 7.30 8.39 10.99
C PRO A 70 8.30 9.55 11.20
N GLY A 71 8.01 10.42 12.17
CA GLY A 71 8.89 11.51 12.57
C GLY A 71 8.89 12.72 11.61
N PRO A 72 9.90 13.61 11.71
CA PRO A 72 9.84 14.89 11.02
C PRO A 72 9.84 14.73 9.50
N VAL A 73 9.01 15.53 8.85
CA VAL A 73 8.97 15.65 7.39
C VAL A 73 10.28 16.31 6.93
N ARG A 74 11.03 15.67 6.03
CA ARG A 74 12.22 16.29 5.43
C ARG A 74 11.80 17.27 4.35
N VAL A 75 12.57 18.34 4.16
CA VAL A 75 12.25 19.40 3.18
C VAL A 75 12.09 18.83 1.76
N ASP A 76 12.88 17.82 1.42
CA ASP A 76 12.86 17.17 0.10
C ASP A 76 11.88 15.98 0.00
N ASP A 77 11.24 15.60 1.11
CA ASP A 77 10.30 14.50 1.12
C ASP A 77 9.01 14.92 0.40
N PRO A 78 8.51 14.11 -0.56
CA PRO A 78 7.18 14.35 -1.10
C PRO A 78 6.14 14.26 0.03
N PRO A 79 4.97 14.94 -0.11
CA PRO A 79 3.88 14.79 0.83
C PRO A 79 3.53 13.30 1.01
N LYS A 80 3.44 12.85 2.28
CA LYS A 80 3.22 11.44 2.63
C LYS A 80 4.30 10.51 2.06
N ALA A 81 5.56 10.93 2.10
CA ALA A 81 6.70 10.07 1.77
C ALA A 81 6.62 8.77 2.56
N SER A 82 6.83 7.65 1.89
CA SER A 82 6.94 6.34 2.54
C SER A 82 8.36 6.14 3.09
N GLN A 83 8.50 5.21 4.02
CA GLN A 83 9.79 4.74 4.51
C GLN A 83 9.83 3.22 4.48
N LEU A 84 10.99 2.66 4.12
CA LEU A 84 11.26 1.24 4.18
C LEU A 84 12.60 1.03 4.88
N ILE A 85 12.60 0.18 5.90
CA ILE A 85 13.80 -0.25 6.62
C ILE A 85 14.04 -1.71 6.23
N TYR A 86 15.26 -2.03 5.84
CA TYR A 86 15.70 -3.37 5.47
C TYR A 86 16.85 -3.79 6.38
N HIS A 87 16.73 -4.98 6.97
CA HIS A 87 17.82 -5.69 7.64
C HIS A 87 17.98 -7.04 6.95
N GLY A 88 19.17 -7.38 6.49
CA GLY A 88 19.46 -8.71 5.98
C GLY A 88 20.84 -8.85 5.33
N PRO A 89 21.06 -9.84 4.44
CA PRO A 89 22.38 -10.12 3.88
C PRO A 89 23.04 -8.97 3.11
N SER A 90 22.27 -8.00 2.61
CA SER A 90 22.78 -6.79 1.95
C SER A 90 23.09 -5.66 2.94
N GLY A 91 23.03 -5.91 4.24
CA GLY A 91 23.25 -4.95 5.32
C GLY A 91 21.96 -4.33 5.86
N GLU A 92 22.12 -3.20 6.55
CA GLU A 92 21.03 -2.39 7.09
C GLU A 92 20.85 -1.14 6.24
N LEU A 93 19.66 -0.98 5.65
CA LEU A 93 19.37 0.09 4.70
C LEU A 93 18.04 0.74 5.05
N THR A 94 17.99 2.07 5.00
CA THR A 94 16.75 2.84 5.14
C THR A 94 16.50 3.64 3.88
N PHE A 95 15.33 3.46 3.28
CA PHE A 95 14.89 4.13 2.08
C PHE A 95 13.76 5.11 2.41
N ARG A 96 13.70 6.26 1.73
CA ARG A 96 12.59 7.22 1.82
C ARG A 96 12.18 7.77 0.46
N GLY A 97 10.91 8.16 0.38
CA GLY A 97 10.41 9.01 -0.70
C GLY A 97 10.69 8.43 -2.08
N LYS A 98 11.54 9.13 -2.86
CA LYS A 98 11.87 8.78 -4.26
C LYS A 98 12.71 7.51 -4.41
N GLU A 99 13.37 7.06 -3.34
CA GLU A 99 14.12 5.80 -3.32
C GLU A 99 13.20 4.57 -3.31
N ILE A 100 11.92 4.77 -3.00
CA ILE A 100 10.90 3.73 -2.94
C ILE A 100 9.97 3.86 -4.14
N ARG A 101 10.07 2.92 -5.07
CA ARG A 101 9.14 2.82 -6.19
C ARG A 101 7.91 2.03 -5.75
N LYS A 102 6.72 2.55 -6.05
CA LYS A 102 5.43 1.93 -5.71
C LYS A 102 4.62 1.72 -6.98
N GLN A 103 4.15 0.50 -7.22
CA GLN A 103 3.34 0.16 -8.39
C GLN A 103 2.14 -0.69 -7.99
N LYS A 104 0.93 -0.29 -8.41
CA LYS A 104 -0.26 -1.12 -8.23
C LYS A 104 -0.23 -2.31 -9.18
N SER A 105 -0.67 -3.47 -8.71
CA SER A 105 -0.77 -4.70 -9.49
C SER A 105 -1.99 -5.53 -9.04
N ALA A 106 -2.30 -6.60 -9.77
CA ALA A 106 -3.33 -7.57 -9.36
C ALA A 106 -2.95 -8.33 -8.07
N LEU A 107 -1.68 -8.34 -7.68
CA LEU A 107 -1.18 -8.97 -6.45
C LEU A 107 -1.20 -8.01 -5.24
N GLY A 108 -1.62 -6.77 -5.45
CA GLY A 108 -1.52 -5.68 -4.47
C GLY A 108 -0.48 -4.64 -4.86
N LEU A 109 0.10 -3.97 -3.87
CA LEU A 109 1.12 -2.94 -4.07
C LEU A 109 2.51 -3.58 -4.16
N LEU A 110 3.20 -3.35 -5.26
CA LEU A 110 4.62 -3.69 -5.42
C LEU A 110 5.46 -2.53 -4.90
N ILE A 111 6.36 -2.81 -3.97
CA ILE A 111 7.24 -1.84 -3.33
C ILE A 111 8.67 -2.23 -3.68
N THR A 112 9.35 -1.42 -4.48
CA THR A 112 10.69 -1.72 -5.00
C THR A 112 11.72 -0.73 -4.46
N VAL A 113 12.85 -1.26 -3.98
CA VAL A 113 14.03 -0.52 -3.54
C VAL A 113 15.30 -1.13 -4.16
N THR A 114 16.36 -0.35 -4.25
CA THR A 114 17.67 -0.82 -4.72
C THR A 114 18.57 -1.14 -3.53
N LEU A 115 18.87 -2.42 -3.30
CA LEU A 115 19.74 -2.85 -2.21
C LEU A 115 21.23 -2.61 -2.54
N GLU A 116 21.63 -2.82 -3.80
CA GLU A 116 23.00 -2.60 -4.27
C GLU A 116 22.97 -1.84 -5.60
N PRO A 117 23.30 -0.54 -5.61
CA PRO A 117 23.45 0.21 -6.85
C PRO A 117 24.82 -0.09 -7.46
N ASN A 118 24.88 -1.03 -8.42
CA ASN A 118 26.13 -1.32 -9.12
C ASN A 118 25.88 -1.62 -10.61
N PHE A 119 26.23 -0.68 -11.48
CA PHE A 119 26.03 -0.84 -12.93
C PHE A 119 26.99 -1.85 -13.56
N ASP A 120 28.18 -2.03 -13.00
CA ASP A 120 29.20 -2.91 -13.58
C ASP A 120 29.00 -4.36 -13.16
N ARG A 121 28.59 -4.60 -11.91
CA ARG A 121 28.30 -5.95 -11.36
C ARG A 121 26.83 -6.34 -11.42
N GLY A 122 25.99 -5.42 -11.87
CA GLY A 122 24.55 -5.58 -11.93
C GLY A 122 23.85 -5.18 -10.64
N GLN A 123 22.82 -4.37 -10.78
CA GLN A 123 22.02 -3.83 -9.68
C GLN A 123 21.26 -4.95 -8.97
N LEU A 124 21.19 -4.90 -7.64
CA LEU A 124 20.30 -5.74 -6.85
C LEU A 124 19.08 -4.92 -6.42
N GLU A 125 17.92 -5.26 -6.94
CA GLU A 125 16.63 -4.70 -6.51
C GLU A 125 15.88 -5.69 -5.63
N LEU A 126 15.15 -5.18 -4.66
CA LEU A 126 14.17 -5.91 -3.85
C LEU A 126 12.79 -5.37 -4.17
N THR A 127 11.89 -6.23 -4.63
CA THR A 127 10.46 -5.92 -4.80
C THR A 127 9.64 -6.71 -3.81
N LEU A 128 9.05 -6.03 -2.84
CA LEU A 128 8.11 -6.59 -1.88
C LEU A 128 6.69 -6.55 -2.45
N VAL A 129 5.99 -7.68 -2.36
CA VAL A 129 4.56 -7.75 -2.67
C VAL A 129 3.78 -7.44 -1.38
N LEU A 130 2.99 -6.38 -1.39
CA LEU A 130 2.08 -6.05 -0.30
C LEU A 130 0.63 -6.31 -0.76
N PRO A 131 0.01 -7.44 -0.37
CA PRO A 131 -1.39 -7.69 -0.66
C PRO A 131 -2.29 -6.67 0.04
N THR A 132 -3.55 -6.59 -0.38
CA THR A 132 -4.56 -5.85 0.39
C THR A 132 -4.80 -6.61 1.70
N VAL A 133 -4.44 -5.98 2.81
CA VAL A 133 -4.65 -6.54 4.15
C VAL A 133 -5.79 -5.77 4.81
N ASN A 134 -6.80 -6.50 5.26
CA ASN A 134 -7.87 -5.95 6.08
C ASN A 134 -7.52 -6.23 7.54
N LEU A 135 -7.46 -5.18 8.37
CA LEU A 135 -7.23 -5.34 9.80
C LEU A 135 -8.49 -5.91 10.47
N GLU A 136 -8.45 -7.18 10.87
CA GLU A 136 -9.49 -7.76 11.71
C GLU A 136 -9.45 -7.05 13.09
N ASN A 137 -10.60 -6.53 13.53
CA ASN A 137 -10.73 -5.73 14.76
C ASN A 137 -9.86 -4.45 14.81
N GLY A 138 -9.38 -3.97 13.66
CA GLY A 138 -8.77 -2.64 13.50
C GLY A 138 -7.38 -2.45 14.12
N GLN A 139 -6.69 -3.50 14.53
CA GLN A 139 -5.41 -3.38 15.27
C GLN A 139 -4.23 -4.09 14.59
N LYS A 140 -4.39 -5.38 14.26
CA LYS A 140 -3.28 -6.22 13.80
C LYS A 140 -3.78 -7.37 12.93
N GLN A 141 -3.07 -7.67 11.85
CA GLN A 141 -3.36 -8.82 10.99
C GLN A 141 -2.08 -9.49 10.50
N ASN A 142 -1.98 -10.81 10.68
CA ASN A 142 -0.92 -11.63 10.08
C ASN A 142 -1.33 -12.08 8.68
N PHE A 143 -0.36 -12.19 7.77
CA PHE A 143 -0.58 -12.65 6.40
C PHE A 143 0.70 -13.22 5.79
N ASP A 144 0.55 -13.96 4.69
CA ASP A 144 1.68 -14.50 3.93
C ASP A 144 1.91 -13.67 2.68
N THR A 145 3.18 -13.47 2.35
CA THR A 145 3.56 -12.77 1.12
C THR A 145 4.95 -13.20 0.64
N VAL A 146 5.44 -12.55 -0.40
CA VAL A 146 6.78 -12.75 -0.95
C VAL A 146 7.49 -11.42 -1.19
N ALA A 147 8.81 -11.46 -1.16
CA ALA A 147 9.64 -10.48 -1.83
C ALA A 147 10.45 -11.16 -2.92
N ILE A 148 10.81 -10.39 -3.94
CA ILE A 148 11.59 -10.86 -5.08
C ILE A 148 12.87 -10.03 -5.11
N LYS A 149 14.02 -10.68 -4.99
CA LYS A 149 15.31 -10.07 -5.29
C LYS A 149 15.63 -10.29 -6.76
N ALA A 150 15.79 -9.22 -7.51
CA ALA A 150 16.20 -9.25 -8.91
C ALA A 150 17.63 -8.74 -9.02
N ARG A 151 18.53 -9.55 -9.59
CA ARG A 151 19.90 -9.15 -9.88
C ARG A 151 20.07 -8.99 -11.38
N GLY A 152 20.42 -7.77 -11.79
CA GLY A 152 20.93 -7.51 -13.14
C GLY A 152 22.29 -8.18 -13.35
N LEU A 153 22.64 -8.46 -14.59
CA LEU A 153 23.91 -9.12 -14.93
C LEU A 153 25.08 -8.14 -15.15
N GLY A 154 24.84 -6.83 -15.06
CA GLY A 154 25.85 -5.78 -15.30
C GLY A 154 26.22 -5.65 -16.78
N ARG A 155 27.30 -4.90 -17.07
CA ARG A 155 27.80 -4.74 -18.44
C ARG A 155 28.54 -5.99 -18.91
N VAL A 156 27.88 -6.82 -19.70
CA VAL A 156 28.50 -7.99 -20.34
C VAL A 156 28.18 -7.98 -21.83
N ILE A 157 29.24 -8.03 -22.66
CA ILE A 157 29.15 -8.12 -24.13
C ILE A 157 28.85 -9.56 -24.56
N ASN A 158 27.92 -9.72 -25.52
CA ASN A 158 27.52 -10.99 -26.14
C ASN A 158 27.04 -12.09 -25.16
N ARG A 159 25.85 -11.94 -24.58
CA ARG A 159 25.28 -12.96 -23.66
C ARG A 159 23.97 -13.55 -24.17
N ALA A 160 23.88 -14.88 -24.12
CA ALA A 160 22.64 -15.64 -24.29
C ALA A 160 22.00 -15.91 -22.92
N GLY A 161 20.66 -15.88 -22.83
CA GLY A 161 19.91 -16.15 -21.59
C GLY A 161 19.14 -14.94 -21.06
N SER A 162 18.62 -15.04 -19.83
CA SER A 162 17.87 -13.96 -19.16
C SER A 162 18.78 -12.83 -18.71
N GLU A 163 18.36 -11.58 -18.90
CA GLU A 163 19.07 -10.38 -18.42
C GLU A 163 19.00 -10.20 -16.89
N LEU A 164 17.99 -10.84 -16.27
CA LEU A 164 17.73 -10.79 -14.83
C LEU A 164 17.69 -12.19 -14.23
N THR A 165 18.28 -12.32 -13.04
CA THR A 165 18.14 -13.50 -12.19
C THR A 165 17.29 -13.14 -10.99
N TYR A 166 16.34 -14.02 -10.64
CA TYR A 166 15.39 -13.78 -9.56
C TYR A 166 15.58 -14.78 -8.41
N LEU A 167 15.47 -14.28 -7.18
CA LEU A 167 15.31 -15.07 -5.97
C LEU A 167 14.01 -14.67 -5.30
N VAL A 168 13.11 -15.63 -5.09
CA VAL A 168 11.85 -15.42 -4.37
C VAL A 168 12.04 -15.76 -2.90
N LEU A 169 11.70 -14.81 -2.03
CA LEU A 169 11.80 -14.89 -0.59
C LEU A 169 10.38 -15.00 -0.02
N PRO A 170 9.97 -16.16 0.54
CA PRO A 170 8.72 -16.24 1.29
C PRO A 170 8.83 -15.41 2.57
N LEU A 171 7.78 -14.65 2.90
CA LEU A 171 7.73 -13.77 4.05
C LEU A 171 6.45 -13.97 4.85
N LYS A 172 6.56 -13.89 6.17
CA LYS A 172 5.45 -13.69 7.10
C LYS A 172 5.30 -12.19 7.34
N GLY A 173 4.14 -11.65 6.99
CA GLY A 173 3.79 -10.25 7.14
C GLY A 173 2.89 -10.01 8.36
N VAL A 174 3.08 -8.85 8.97
CA VAL A 174 2.27 -8.34 10.07
C VAL A 174 1.89 -6.91 9.73
N ALA A 175 0.59 -6.64 9.56
CA ALA A 175 0.05 -5.31 9.35
C ALA A 175 -0.52 -4.79 10.67
N GLU A 176 -0.10 -3.60 11.09
CA GLU A 176 -0.47 -3.03 12.39
C GLU A 176 -0.83 -1.55 12.29
N GLN A 177 -1.74 -1.12 13.16
CA GLN A 177 -1.99 0.28 13.43
C GLN A 177 -1.26 0.66 14.73
N VAL A 178 -0.09 1.28 14.60
CA VAL A 178 0.74 1.69 15.74
C VAL A 178 0.62 3.20 15.99
N PRO A 179 0.67 3.68 17.24
CA PRO A 179 0.83 5.11 17.51
C PRO A 179 2.17 5.60 16.94
N LEU A 180 2.14 6.53 15.99
CA LEU A 180 3.37 7.13 15.44
C LEU A 180 3.77 8.33 16.30
N PRO A 181 5.05 8.45 16.70
CA PRO A 181 5.54 9.66 17.33
C PRO A 181 5.46 10.83 16.35
N LEU A 182 4.91 11.96 16.82
CA LEU A 182 4.80 13.23 16.09
C LEU A 182 6.17 13.88 15.89
#